data_AF-A0A9E1EVI3-F1
#
_entry.id   AF-A0A9E1EVI3-F1
#
_cell.length_a   1.000
_cell.length_b   1.000
_cell.length_c   1.000
_cell.angle_alpha   90.00
_cell.angle_beta   90.00
_cell.angle_gamma   90.00
#
_symmetry.space_group_name_H-M   'P 1'
#
loop_
_entity.id
_entity.type
_entity.pdbx_description
1 polymer ?
#
loop_
_entity_poly.entity_id
_entity_poly.type
_entity_poly.pdbx_seq_one_letter_code
_entity_poly.pdbx_strand_id
1 'polypeptide(L)'
;MAKSQKKTAAAEKSSRQERQAREGKILVITACVMGAIILAFVLSILAGQIFQSDWFKQRANAVSVDGEKLSVADYNFFFYRSYYEFLNNVGTDETGMYSSPQADVPLSEQYMDEEKNVTWQDYFDNRAQTLLKDTYAYYHLAQNAGFTLTEEMLDDIQYDYDEKIWFEAVEVGHSTEADYLAQNYGAGMTKDIYMKNLTVLYTAKYYKDFYRESIEITPSELDAYYAAHAQDYRSVYYQLFYLSGASSGGMEAAKQHAQELAELHTLDEFEAQCEAYMVYNDDESYWQTASVLRRESCWTSISYLRDWLSGSRAYGDTTIAEASNGYYVAFFREESDNDYPTVNLKYFTVSGADANDDIRDYLDAFSKSDGSAQSFFELSDNIRDKDYNRSDNRKISSITYDNATILTVPEDVLDWAFDKARTKGDVTTIRGEDGWYVLYFDGFGETASRMIADKQLRTERYKAWTQEVESDVSYAEGRYFGKTASR
;
A
#
# COMPACT_ATOMS: atom_id res chain seq x y z
N MET A 1 -21.93 -89.86 -65.62
CA MET A 1 -22.37 -89.54 -64.24
C MET A 1 -21.26 -88.93 -63.36
N ALA A 2 -19.98 -89.30 -63.48
CA ALA A 2 -18.90 -88.78 -62.62
C ALA A 2 -18.60 -87.25 -62.71
N LYS A 3 -18.84 -86.60 -63.85
CA LYS A 3 -18.66 -85.14 -64.00
C LYS A 3 -19.72 -84.29 -63.28
N SER A 4 -20.92 -84.84 -63.06
CA SER A 4 -22.02 -84.14 -62.38
C SER A 4 -21.80 -84.09 -60.88
N GLN A 5 -21.42 -85.21 -60.25
CA GLN A 5 -21.15 -85.29 -58.80
C GLN A 5 -19.94 -84.45 -58.36
N LYS A 6 -18.91 -84.31 -59.20
CA LYS A 6 -17.77 -83.41 -58.91
C LYS A 6 -18.16 -81.93 -58.91
N LYS A 7 -19.12 -81.50 -59.74
CA LYS A 7 -19.60 -80.10 -59.77
C LYS A 7 -20.46 -79.75 -58.55
N THR A 8 -21.34 -80.64 -58.11
CA THR A 8 -22.18 -80.42 -56.92
C THR A 8 -21.37 -80.40 -55.63
N ALA A 9 -20.39 -81.31 -55.47
CA ALA A 9 -19.51 -81.31 -54.30
C ALA A 9 -18.60 -80.07 -54.22
N ALA A 10 -18.16 -79.54 -55.37
CA ALA A 10 -17.38 -78.29 -55.43
C ALA A 10 -18.23 -77.05 -55.10
N ALA A 11 -19.48 -77.00 -55.56
CA ALA A 11 -20.42 -75.92 -55.27
C ALA A 11 -20.85 -75.89 -53.79
N GLU A 12 -21.12 -77.06 -53.19
CA GLU A 12 -21.42 -77.16 -51.75
C GLU A 12 -20.22 -76.76 -50.89
N LYS A 13 -19.01 -77.18 -51.27
CA LYS A 13 -17.77 -76.81 -50.57
C LYS A 13 -17.47 -75.31 -50.68
N SER A 14 -17.71 -74.72 -51.85
CA SER A 14 -17.64 -73.26 -52.08
C SER A 14 -18.68 -72.50 -51.25
N SER A 15 -19.95 -72.95 -51.21
CA SER A 15 -21.00 -72.30 -50.40
C SER A 15 -20.74 -72.39 -48.89
N ARG A 16 -20.15 -73.51 -48.41
CA ARG A 16 -19.74 -73.67 -47.00
C ARG A 16 -18.54 -72.80 -46.65
N GLN A 17 -17.57 -72.68 -47.55
CA GLN A 17 -16.44 -71.74 -47.39
C GLN A 17 -16.90 -70.29 -47.38
N GLU A 18 -17.86 -69.90 -48.24
CA GLU A 18 -18.43 -68.55 -48.24
C GLU A 18 -19.25 -68.25 -46.99
N ARG A 19 -20.02 -69.21 -46.47
CA ARG A 19 -20.73 -69.08 -45.18
C ARG A 19 -19.78 -68.94 -44.01
N GLN A 20 -18.76 -69.79 -43.91
CA GLN A 20 -17.74 -69.70 -42.87
C GLN A 20 -16.91 -68.41 -42.98
N ALA A 21 -16.63 -67.93 -44.19
CA ALA A 21 -15.96 -66.65 -44.40
C ALA A 21 -16.86 -65.46 -44.03
N ARG A 22 -18.18 -65.51 -44.29
CA ARG A 22 -19.14 -64.48 -43.83
C ARG A 22 -19.31 -64.49 -42.32
N GLU A 23 -19.48 -65.66 -41.71
CA GLU A 23 -19.60 -65.80 -40.25
C GLU A 23 -18.30 -65.36 -39.56
N GLY A 24 -17.13 -65.73 -40.09
CA GLY A 24 -15.84 -65.24 -39.62
C GLY A 24 -15.67 -63.72 -39.77
N LYS A 25 -16.10 -63.14 -40.89
CA LYS A 25 -16.10 -61.67 -41.09
C LYS A 25 -17.05 -60.96 -40.13
N ILE A 26 -18.25 -61.49 -39.92
CA ILE A 26 -19.22 -60.93 -38.96
C ILE A 26 -18.69 -61.05 -37.53
N LEU A 27 -18.08 -62.18 -37.16
CA LEU A 27 -17.50 -62.39 -35.84
C LEU A 27 -16.34 -61.42 -35.57
N VAL A 28 -15.47 -61.19 -36.57
CA VAL A 28 -14.37 -60.21 -36.50
C VAL A 28 -14.92 -58.79 -36.39
N ILE A 29 -15.92 -58.41 -37.19
CA ILE A 29 -16.54 -57.08 -37.12
C ILE A 29 -17.20 -56.85 -35.75
N THR A 30 -17.97 -57.81 -35.25
CA THR A 30 -18.62 -57.71 -33.92
C THR A 30 -17.59 -57.65 -32.79
N ALA A 31 -16.49 -58.42 -32.87
CA ALA A 31 -15.40 -58.33 -31.91
C ALA A 31 -14.67 -56.98 -31.94
N CYS A 32 -14.44 -56.41 -33.14
CA CYS A 32 -13.88 -55.07 -33.28
C CYS A 32 -14.81 -53.98 -32.73
N VAL A 33 -16.12 -54.06 -32.99
CA VAL A 33 -17.12 -53.10 -32.47
C VAL A 33 -17.22 -53.19 -30.95
N MET A 34 -17.28 -54.40 -30.38
CA MET A 34 -17.28 -54.59 -28.93
C MET A 34 -15.98 -54.08 -28.29
N GLY A 35 -14.83 -54.33 -28.92
CA GLY A 35 -13.54 -53.81 -28.48
C GLY A 35 -13.49 -52.27 -28.48
N ALA A 36 -14.05 -51.63 -29.51
CA ALA A 36 -14.13 -50.17 -29.59
C ALA A 36 -15.06 -49.57 -28.53
N ILE A 37 -16.20 -50.21 -28.25
CA ILE A 37 -17.14 -49.78 -27.19
C ILE A 37 -16.48 -49.90 -25.81
N ILE A 38 -15.82 -51.02 -25.52
CA ILE A 38 -15.11 -51.22 -24.25
C ILE A 38 -13.99 -50.19 -24.10
N LEU A 39 -13.22 -49.92 -25.16
CA LEU A 39 -12.17 -48.90 -25.15
C LEU A 39 -12.74 -47.50 -24.88
N ALA A 40 -13.84 -47.12 -25.54
CA ALA A 40 -14.50 -45.84 -25.32
C ALA A 40 -15.03 -45.71 -23.87
N PHE A 41 -15.56 -46.79 -23.30
CA PHE A 41 -16.02 -46.82 -21.92
C PHE A 41 -14.87 -46.68 -20.91
N VAL A 42 -13.76 -47.39 -21.14
CA VAL A 42 -12.53 -47.29 -20.33
C VAL A 42 -11.93 -45.89 -20.41
N LEU A 43 -11.86 -45.29 -21.59
CA LEU A 43 -11.41 -43.90 -21.78
C LEU A 43 -12.33 -42.89 -21.08
N SER A 44 -13.64 -43.14 -21.07
CA SER A 44 -14.61 -42.27 -20.38
C SER A 44 -14.47 -42.36 -18.85
N ILE A 45 -14.20 -43.56 -18.31
CA ILE A 45 -13.91 -43.75 -16.87
C ILE A 45 -12.58 -43.08 -16.51
N LEU A 46 -11.51 -43.30 -17.28
CA LEU A 46 -10.21 -42.67 -17.06
C LEU A 46 -10.29 -41.15 -17.17
N ALA A 47 -11.03 -40.63 -18.16
CA ALA A 47 -11.31 -39.20 -18.26
C ALA A 47 -12.08 -38.71 -17.04
N GLY A 48 -13.11 -39.43 -16.58
CA GLY A 48 -13.83 -39.12 -15.35
C GLY A 48 -12.94 -39.09 -14.11
N GLN A 49 -12.01 -40.03 -13.97
CA GLN A 49 -11.03 -40.07 -12.89
C GLN A 49 -10.04 -38.89 -12.97
N ILE A 50 -9.61 -38.53 -14.17
CA ILE A 50 -8.75 -37.36 -14.40
C ILE A 50 -9.53 -36.07 -14.06
N PHE A 51 -10.78 -35.91 -14.50
CA PHE A 51 -11.64 -34.76 -14.21
C PHE A 51 -11.99 -34.61 -12.72
N GLN A 52 -11.95 -35.72 -11.96
CA GLN A 52 -12.13 -35.72 -10.51
C GLN A 52 -10.82 -35.67 -9.71
N SER A 53 -9.67 -35.76 -10.37
CA SER A 53 -8.37 -35.66 -9.70
C SER A 53 -8.09 -34.25 -9.19
N ASP A 54 -7.36 -34.14 -8.08
CA ASP A 54 -7.05 -32.84 -7.48
C ASP A 54 -6.13 -32.01 -8.39
N TRP A 55 -5.26 -32.67 -9.15
CA TRP A 55 -4.47 -32.02 -10.20
C TRP A 55 -5.33 -31.31 -11.26
N PHE A 56 -6.43 -31.93 -11.72
CA PHE A 56 -7.32 -31.31 -12.70
C PHE A 56 -8.14 -30.18 -12.07
N LYS A 57 -8.69 -30.39 -10.86
CA LYS A 57 -9.48 -29.36 -10.15
C LYS A 57 -8.66 -28.09 -9.92
N GLN A 58 -7.41 -28.24 -9.51
CA GLN A 58 -6.52 -27.11 -9.23
C GLN A 58 -6.21 -26.26 -10.47
N ARG A 59 -6.29 -26.86 -11.67
CA ARG A 59 -6.08 -26.20 -12.96
C ARG A 59 -7.38 -25.82 -13.66
N ALA A 60 -8.53 -26.19 -13.10
CA ALA A 60 -9.83 -25.87 -13.67
C ALA A 60 -10.21 -24.43 -13.32
N ASN A 61 -11.04 -23.83 -14.18
CA ASN A 61 -11.50 -22.44 -14.02
C ASN A 61 -12.27 -22.25 -12.71
N ALA A 62 -11.70 -21.45 -11.81
CA ALA A 62 -12.32 -21.03 -10.56
C ALA A 62 -13.05 -19.70 -10.73
N VAL A 63 -12.43 -18.72 -11.40
CA VAL A 63 -13.00 -17.38 -11.61
C VAL A 63 -12.63 -16.86 -12.98
N SER A 64 -13.30 -15.82 -13.44
CA SER A 64 -12.91 -15.10 -14.64
C SER A 64 -13.02 -13.59 -14.43
N VAL A 65 -11.99 -12.86 -14.85
CA VAL A 65 -11.92 -11.40 -14.83
C VAL A 65 -11.73 -10.92 -16.26
N ASP A 66 -12.61 -10.06 -16.76
CA ASP A 66 -12.55 -9.51 -18.13
C ASP A 66 -12.35 -10.57 -19.23
N GLY A 67 -12.95 -11.74 -18.99
CA GLY A 67 -12.88 -12.89 -19.89
C GLY A 67 -11.61 -13.74 -19.74
N GLU A 68 -10.60 -13.29 -19.00
CA GLU A 68 -9.45 -14.12 -18.61
C GLU A 68 -9.89 -15.15 -17.58
N LYS A 69 -9.53 -16.41 -17.83
CA LYS A 69 -9.92 -17.57 -17.01
C LYS A 69 -8.80 -17.92 -16.04
N LEU A 70 -9.10 -17.87 -14.76
CA LEU A 70 -8.15 -18.14 -13.69
C LEU A 70 -8.47 -19.47 -13.03
N SER A 71 -7.42 -20.26 -12.79
CA SER A 71 -7.55 -21.58 -12.18
C SER A 71 -7.81 -21.48 -10.68
N VAL A 72 -8.16 -22.61 -10.04
CA VAL A 72 -8.25 -22.68 -8.57
C VAL A 72 -6.91 -22.33 -7.91
N ALA A 73 -5.78 -22.78 -8.47
CA ALA A 73 -4.47 -22.44 -7.94
C ALA A 73 -4.18 -20.92 -8.06
N ASP A 74 -4.61 -20.28 -9.15
CA ASP A 74 -4.50 -18.83 -9.29
C ASP A 74 -5.33 -18.11 -8.24
N TYR A 75 -6.59 -18.50 -8.06
CA TYR A 75 -7.45 -17.90 -7.03
C TYR A 75 -6.88 -18.09 -5.62
N ASN A 76 -6.37 -19.28 -5.31
CA ASN A 76 -5.80 -19.59 -4.00
C ASN A 76 -4.60 -18.69 -3.67
N PHE A 77 -3.81 -18.25 -4.64
CA PHE A 77 -2.76 -17.25 -4.41
C PHE A 77 -3.35 -15.98 -3.77
N PHE A 78 -4.40 -15.40 -4.37
CA PHE A 78 -5.03 -14.18 -3.88
C PHE A 78 -5.76 -14.38 -2.55
N PHE A 79 -6.40 -15.54 -2.37
CA PHE A 79 -7.06 -15.91 -1.12
C PHE A 79 -6.07 -15.98 0.04
N TYR A 80 -5.04 -16.81 -0.08
CA TYR A 80 -4.09 -17.01 1.00
C TYR A 80 -3.22 -15.78 1.24
N ARG A 81 -2.92 -14.99 0.21
CA ARG A 81 -2.30 -13.67 0.41
C ARG A 81 -3.17 -12.77 1.29
N SER A 82 -4.47 -12.67 0.98
CA SER A 82 -5.42 -11.87 1.77
C SER A 82 -5.54 -12.38 3.21
N TYR A 83 -5.46 -13.70 3.41
CA TYR A 83 -5.47 -14.35 4.71
C TYR A 83 -4.21 -14.05 5.54
N TYR A 84 -3.02 -14.24 4.98
CA TYR A 84 -1.76 -13.99 5.70
C TYR A 84 -1.50 -12.51 5.94
N GLU A 85 -1.84 -11.63 4.99
CA GLU A 85 -1.78 -10.18 5.20
C GLU A 85 -2.70 -9.75 6.36
N PHE A 86 -3.88 -10.35 6.49
CA PHE A 86 -4.75 -10.08 7.64
C PHE A 86 -4.11 -10.55 8.95
N LEU A 87 -3.64 -11.80 9.01
CA LEU A 87 -3.03 -12.34 10.24
C LEU A 87 -1.79 -11.57 10.69
N ASN A 88 -0.97 -11.09 9.75
CA ASN A 88 0.23 -10.31 10.08
C ASN A 88 -0.08 -8.90 10.58
N ASN A 89 -1.24 -8.34 10.23
CA ASN A 89 -1.66 -6.99 10.62
C ASN A 89 -2.60 -6.97 11.84
N VAL A 90 -3.17 -8.11 12.22
CA VAL A 90 -3.94 -8.23 13.47
C VAL A 90 -2.92 -8.37 14.62
N GLY A 91 -2.59 -7.23 15.23
CA GLY A 91 -1.80 -7.19 16.47
C GLY A 91 -2.47 -7.97 17.60
N THR A 92 -1.67 -8.59 18.46
CA THR A 92 -2.09 -9.32 19.66
C THR A 92 -2.54 -8.37 20.78
N ASP A 93 -3.47 -7.47 20.49
CA ASP A 93 -3.89 -6.45 21.46
C ASP A 93 -5.07 -6.94 22.31
N GLU A 94 -4.86 -6.99 23.63
CA GLU A 94 -5.82 -7.39 24.67
C GLU A 94 -7.05 -6.44 24.81
N THR A 95 -7.25 -5.49 23.89
CA THR A 95 -8.25 -4.39 24.00
C THR A 95 -9.54 -4.61 23.20
N GLY A 96 -9.69 -5.74 22.50
CA GLY A 96 -11.01 -6.29 22.19
C GLY A 96 -11.67 -5.91 20.86
N MET A 97 -10.91 -5.72 19.77
CA MET A 97 -11.51 -5.68 18.42
C MET A 97 -10.74 -6.55 17.43
N TYR A 98 -11.46 -7.53 16.86
CA TYR A 98 -11.10 -8.57 15.88
C TYR A 98 -10.47 -9.85 16.45
N SER A 99 -11.31 -10.88 16.63
CA SER A 99 -10.87 -12.26 16.77
C SER A 99 -10.14 -12.71 15.49
N SER A 100 -9.06 -13.48 15.63
CA SER A 100 -8.48 -14.22 14.49
C SER A 100 -9.21 -15.55 14.30
N PRO A 101 -9.30 -16.07 13.06
CA PRO A 101 -9.83 -17.41 12.85
C PRO A 101 -9.03 -18.44 13.63
N GLN A 102 -9.71 -19.43 14.21
CA GLN A 102 -9.04 -20.56 14.86
C GLN A 102 -8.41 -21.45 13.78
N ALA A 103 -7.12 -21.75 13.92
CA ALA A 103 -6.35 -22.43 12.88
C ALA A 103 -6.76 -23.90 12.65
N ASP A 104 -7.45 -24.52 13.60
CA ASP A 104 -7.88 -25.92 13.61
C ASP A 104 -9.37 -26.11 13.27
N VAL A 105 -10.11 -25.02 13.03
CA VAL A 105 -11.52 -25.05 12.64
C VAL A 105 -11.66 -24.61 11.19
N PRO A 106 -12.43 -25.32 10.35
CA PRO A 106 -12.58 -24.91 8.96
C PRO A 106 -13.12 -23.48 8.82
N LEU A 107 -12.54 -22.64 7.96
CA LEU A 107 -12.95 -21.22 7.83
C LEU A 107 -14.43 -21.03 7.48
N SER A 108 -15.04 -22.01 6.81
CA SER A 108 -16.46 -22.03 6.46
C SER A 108 -17.38 -22.42 7.63
N GLU A 109 -16.83 -22.90 8.74
CA GLU A 109 -17.57 -23.35 9.92
C GLU A 109 -17.45 -22.39 11.11
N GLN A 110 -16.63 -21.35 10.99
CA GLN A 110 -16.47 -20.30 11.99
C GLN A 110 -16.87 -18.93 11.44
N TYR A 111 -17.44 -18.09 12.31
CA TYR A 111 -18.02 -16.81 11.95
C TYR A 111 -17.07 -15.66 12.31
N MET A 112 -16.92 -14.74 11.35
CA MET A 112 -16.30 -13.42 11.60
C MET A 112 -17.35 -12.47 12.19
N ASP A 113 -18.58 -12.53 11.65
CA ASP A 113 -19.74 -11.78 12.14
C ASP A 113 -20.94 -12.74 12.21
N GLU A 114 -21.22 -13.24 13.42
CA GLU A 114 -22.30 -14.20 13.66
C GLU A 114 -23.69 -13.56 13.47
N GLU A 115 -23.85 -12.27 13.81
CA GLU A 115 -25.10 -11.54 13.65
C GLU A 115 -25.50 -11.39 12.18
N LYS A 116 -24.50 -11.17 11.30
CA LYS A 116 -24.69 -11.09 9.85
C LYS A 116 -24.54 -12.43 9.14
N ASN A 117 -24.27 -13.53 9.87
CA ASN A 117 -24.03 -14.86 9.32
C ASN A 117 -22.90 -14.86 8.25
N VAL A 118 -21.81 -14.12 8.51
CA VAL A 118 -20.63 -14.04 7.64
C VAL A 118 -19.54 -14.94 8.21
N THR A 119 -19.18 -15.99 7.47
CA THR A 119 -18.08 -16.89 7.86
C THR A 119 -16.72 -16.25 7.61
N TRP A 120 -15.67 -16.77 8.24
CA TRP A 120 -14.31 -16.37 7.89
C TRP A 120 -13.97 -16.67 6.44
N GLN A 121 -14.52 -17.76 5.88
CA GLN A 121 -14.42 -18.06 4.46
C GLN A 121 -15.00 -16.93 3.60
N ASP A 122 -16.24 -16.51 3.87
CA ASP A 122 -16.91 -15.43 3.12
C ASP A 122 -16.11 -14.12 3.20
N TYR A 123 -15.56 -13.81 4.38
CA TYR A 123 -14.74 -12.62 4.59
C TYR A 123 -13.47 -12.65 3.72
N PHE A 124 -12.72 -13.75 3.74
CA PHE A 124 -11.49 -13.86 2.95
C PHE A 124 -11.76 -14.01 1.46
N ASP A 125 -12.85 -14.67 1.05
CA ASP A 125 -13.27 -14.71 -0.35
C ASP A 125 -13.61 -13.30 -0.84
N ASN A 126 -14.34 -12.49 -0.08
CA ASN A 126 -14.63 -11.11 -0.46
C ASN A 126 -13.35 -10.27 -0.64
N ARG A 127 -12.38 -10.41 0.28
CA ARG A 127 -11.07 -9.73 0.17
C ARG A 127 -10.29 -10.21 -1.04
N ALA A 128 -10.21 -11.53 -1.25
CA ALA A 128 -9.51 -12.15 -2.37
C ALA A 128 -10.10 -11.71 -3.71
N GLN A 129 -11.42 -11.72 -3.84
CA GLN A 129 -12.12 -11.28 -5.04
C GLN A 129 -11.89 -9.79 -5.31
N THR A 130 -11.87 -8.95 -4.27
CA THR A 130 -11.57 -7.51 -4.42
C THR A 130 -10.14 -7.32 -4.92
N LEU A 131 -9.16 -7.91 -4.23
CA LEU A 131 -7.75 -7.85 -4.63
C LEU A 131 -7.52 -8.36 -6.05
N LEU A 132 -8.17 -9.47 -6.41
CA LEU A 132 -8.04 -10.10 -7.72
C LEU A 132 -8.66 -9.24 -8.84
N LYS A 133 -9.86 -8.67 -8.63
CA LYS A 133 -10.47 -7.74 -9.59
C LYS A 133 -9.59 -6.52 -9.81
N ASP A 134 -9.16 -5.87 -8.72
CA ASP A 134 -8.31 -4.67 -8.79
C ASP A 134 -7.01 -5.01 -9.53
N THR A 135 -6.35 -6.10 -9.16
CA THR A 135 -5.09 -6.55 -9.78
C THR A 135 -5.24 -6.73 -11.29
N TYR A 136 -6.24 -7.48 -11.73
CA TYR A 136 -6.40 -7.79 -13.16
C TYR A 136 -6.85 -6.56 -13.97
N ALA A 137 -7.63 -5.65 -13.38
CA ALA A 137 -7.99 -4.39 -14.02
C ALA A 137 -6.74 -3.57 -14.42
N TYR A 138 -5.85 -3.33 -13.46
CA TYR A 138 -4.61 -2.57 -13.71
C TYR A 138 -3.60 -3.37 -14.52
N TYR A 139 -3.55 -4.70 -14.37
CA TYR A 139 -2.67 -5.55 -15.19
C TYR A 139 -3.06 -5.53 -16.67
N HIS A 140 -4.35 -5.68 -17.00
CA HIS A 140 -4.82 -5.57 -18.39
C HIS A 140 -4.60 -4.18 -18.96
N LEU A 141 -4.81 -3.15 -18.15
CA LEU A 141 -4.52 -1.78 -18.55
C LEU A 141 -3.03 -1.59 -18.86
N ALA A 142 -2.13 -2.12 -18.02
CA ALA A 142 -0.69 -2.12 -18.25
C ALA A 142 -0.31 -2.84 -19.55
N GLN A 143 -0.90 -4.02 -19.80
CA GLN A 143 -0.68 -4.78 -21.05
C GLN A 143 -1.14 -4.00 -22.28
N ASN A 144 -2.32 -3.39 -22.23
CA ASN A 144 -2.87 -2.60 -23.32
C ASN A 144 -2.04 -1.33 -23.59
N ALA A 145 -1.46 -0.74 -22.55
CA ALA A 145 -0.54 0.39 -22.65
C ALA A 145 0.88 -0.01 -23.12
N GLY A 146 1.18 -1.30 -23.19
CA GLY A 146 2.52 -1.80 -23.54
C GLY A 146 3.56 -1.57 -22.44
N PHE A 147 3.14 -1.47 -21.18
CA PHE A 147 4.04 -1.31 -20.04
C PHE A 147 4.92 -2.55 -19.86
N THR A 148 6.20 -2.33 -19.58
CA THR A 148 7.20 -3.40 -19.42
C THR A 148 7.93 -3.26 -18.10
N LEU A 149 8.06 -4.36 -17.35
CA LEU A 149 8.85 -4.41 -16.13
C LEU A 149 10.34 -4.21 -16.44
N THR A 150 11.01 -3.40 -15.63
CA THR A 150 12.48 -3.23 -15.66
C THR A 150 13.16 -4.41 -14.96
N GLU A 151 14.49 -4.50 -15.08
CA GLU A 151 15.29 -5.50 -14.35
C GLU A 151 15.16 -5.32 -12.84
N GLU A 152 15.21 -4.08 -12.34
CA GLU A 152 15.00 -3.74 -10.92
C GLU A 152 13.63 -4.18 -10.41
N MET A 153 12.56 -3.94 -11.18
CA MET A 153 11.21 -4.38 -10.81
C MET A 153 11.10 -5.91 -10.75
N LEU A 154 11.82 -6.63 -11.62
CA LEU A 154 11.87 -8.09 -11.61
C LEU A 154 12.66 -8.62 -10.42
N ASP A 155 13.76 -7.95 -10.06
CA ASP A 155 14.55 -8.27 -8.86
C ASP A 155 13.73 -8.07 -7.58
N ASP A 156 12.93 -7.02 -7.48
CA ASP A 156 12.00 -6.79 -6.36
C ASP A 156 10.95 -7.90 -6.23
N ILE A 157 10.41 -8.38 -7.36
CA ILE A 157 9.46 -9.50 -7.38
C ILE A 157 10.14 -10.79 -6.92
N GLN A 158 11.36 -11.03 -7.37
CA GLN A 158 12.15 -12.19 -6.96
C GLN A 158 12.50 -12.13 -5.47
N TYR A 159 12.83 -10.94 -4.96
CA TYR A 159 13.09 -10.72 -3.55
C TYR A 159 11.87 -11.01 -2.66
N ASP A 160 10.66 -10.55 -3.04
CA ASP A 160 9.43 -10.87 -2.29
C ASP A 160 9.18 -12.39 -2.21
N TYR A 161 9.46 -13.11 -3.30
CA TYR A 161 9.41 -14.57 -3.30
C TYR A 161 10.43 -15.20 -2.36
N ASP A 162 11.68 -14.76 -2.44
CA ASP A 162 12.76 -15.34 -1.67
C ASP A 162 12.57 -15.09 -0.17
N GLU A 163 12.11 -13.89 0.21
CA GLU A 163 11.84 -13.53 1.59
C GLU A 163 10.62 -14.28 2.16
N LYS A 164 9.51 -14.37 1.43
CA LYS A 164 8.25 -14.88 1.98
C LYS A 164 8.02 -16.36 1.78
N ILE A 165 8.65 -16.97 0.78
CA ILE A 165 8.47 -18.38 0.44
C ILE A 165 9.75 -19.17 0.65
N TRP A 166 10.85 -18.79 0.00
CA TRP A 166 12.06 -19.60 0.04
C TRP A 166 12.69 -19.62 1.43
N PHE A 167 12.84 -18.44 2.07
CA PHE A 167 13.42 -18.31 3.39
C PHE A 167 12.60 -19.07 4.45
N GLU A 168 11.29 -18.85 4.49
CA GLU A 168 10.37 -19.53 5.41
C GLU A 168 10.36 -21.06 5.19
N ALA A 169 10.33 -21.51 3.94
CA ALA A 169 10.30 -22.93 3.64
C ALA A 169 11.64 -23.62 3.98
N VAL A 170 12.74 -23.09 3.44
CA VAL A 170 14.03 -23.78 3.32
C VAL A 170 15.00 -23.33 4.42
N GLU A 171 15.19 -22.03 4.60
CA GLU A 171 16.21 -21.48 5.50
C GLU A 171 15.81 -21.65 6.98
N VAL A 172 14.54 -21.39 7.31
CA VAL A 172 13.98 -21.66 8.64
C VAL A 172 13.79 -23.17 8.88
N GLY A 173 13.82 -23.98 7.83
CA GLY A 173 13.77 -25.45 7.89
C GLY A 173 12.38 -26.03 8.10
N HIS A 174 11.32 -25.31 7.70
CA HIS A 174 9.94 -25.77 7.86
C HIS A 174 9.57 -26.93 6.92
N SER A 175 10.04 -26.93 5.66
CA SER A 175 9.77 -27.99 4.66
C SER A 175 10.58 -27.82 3.36
N THR A 176 10.22 -28.50 2.27
CA THR A 176 10.71 -28.11 0.94
C THR A 176 9.90 -26.95 0.40
N GLU A 177 10.46 -26.16 -0.52
CA GLU A 177 9.75 -25.05 -1.21
C GLU A 177 8.41 -25.51 -1.82
N ALA A 178 8.39 -26.68 -2.45
CA ALA A 178 7.18 -27.25 -3.06
C ALA A 178 6.14 -27.65 -2.00
N ASP A 179 6.56 -28.29 -0.91
CA ASP A 179 5.66 -28.69 0.17
C ASP A 179 5.09 -27.47 0.91
N TYR A 180 5.91 -26.45 1.14
CA TYR A 180 5.48 -25.19 1.76
C TYR A 180 4.41 -24.49 0.93
N LEU A 181 4.64 -24.35 -0.38
CA LEU A 181 3.66 -23.77 -1.30
C LEU A 181 2.36 -24.57 -1.31
N ALA A 182 2.45 -25.90 -1.41
CA ALA A 182 1.27 -26.77 -1.41
C ALA A 182 0.48 -26.69 -0.08
N GLN A 183 1.18 -26.60 1.05
CA GLN A 183 0.57 -26.55 2.38
C GLN A 183 -0.08 -25.19 2.67
N ASN A 184 0.56 -24.09 2.26
CA ASN A 184 0.12 -22.74 2.61
C ASN A 184 -0.76 -22.09 1.55
N TYR A 185 -0.66 -22.51 0.29
CA TYR A 185 -1.41 -21.94 -0.84
C TYR A 185 -2.30 -22.98 -1.54
N GLY A 186 -2.39 -24.19 -1.01
CA GLY A 186 -3.20 -25.30 -1.52
C GLY A 186 -2.42 -26.23 -2.45
N ALA A 187 -2.85 -27.50 -2.47
CA ALA A 187 -2.10 -28.61 -3.09
C ALA A 187 -1.75 -28.46 -4.58
N GLY A 188 -2.38 -27.53 -5.28
CA GLY A 188 -2.09 -27.22 -6.68
C GLY A 188 -1.02 -26.15 -6.90
N MET A 189 -0.59 -25.45 -5.85
CA MET A 189 0.35 -24.36 -5.96
C MET A 189 1.75 -24.87 -6.29
N THR A 190 2.38 -24.26 -7.29
CA THR A 190 3.78 -24.48 -7.67
C THR A 190 4.51 -23.16 -7.70
N LYS A 191 5.86 -23.19 -7.69
CA LYS A 191 6.69 -21.99 -7.86
C LYS A 191 6.28 -21.19 -9.10
N ASP A 192 6.08 -21.85 -10.24
CA ASP A 192 5.69 -21.18 -11.49
C ASP A 192 4.34 -20.46 -11.38
N ILE A 193 3.34 -21.10 -10.74
CA ILE A 193 2.01 -20.49 -10.57
C ILE A 193 2.09 -19.32 -9.58
N TYR A 194 2.82 -19.50 -8.48
CA TYR A 194 3.03 -18.45 -7.49
C TYR A 194 3.73 -17.24 -8.12
N MET A 195 4.88 -17.46 -8.76
CA MET A 195 5.64 -16.40 -9.44
C MET A 195 4.83 -15.72 -10.54
N LYS A 196 4.05 -16.48 -11.33
CA LYS A 196 3.14 -15.88 -12.31
C LYS A 196 2.18 -14.89 -11.66
N ASN A 197 1.47 -15.30 -10.61
CA ASN A 197 0.48 -14.44 -9.96
C ASN A 197 1.13 -13.29 -9.17
N LEU A 198 2.32 -13.50 -8.60
CA LEU A 198 3.11 -12.46 -7.97
C LEU A 198 3.53 -11.39 -8.97
N THR A 199 4.04 -11.79 -10.14
CA THR A 199 4.39 -10.87 -11.23
C THR A 199 3.17 -10.09 -11.72
N VAL A 200 2.01 -10.73 -11.87
CA VAL A 200 0.76 -10.05 -12.24
C VAL A 200 0.38 -8.98 -11.20
N LEU A 201 0.42 -9.34 -9.91
CA LEU A 201 0.13 -8.44 -8.79
C LEU A 201 1.09 -7.23 -8.76
N TYR A 202 2.39 -7.46 -8.92
CA TYR A 202 3.38 -6.39 -8.91
C TYR A 202 3.32 -5.53 -10.18
N THR A 203 3.03 -6.11 -11.35
CA THR A 203 2.81 -5.34 -12.57
C THR A 203 1.67 -4.35 -12.41
N ALA A 204 0.55 -4.78 -11.82
CA ALA A 204 -0.57 -3.91 -11.50
C ALA A 204 -0.16 -2.78 -10.54
N LYS A 205 0.60 -3.09 -9.49
CA LYS A 205 1.13 -2.10 -8.53
C LYS A 205 2.05 -1.08 -9.21
N TYR A 206 3.09 -1.54 -9.91
CA TYR A 206 4.02 -0.66 -10.61
C TYR A 206 3.33 0.21 -11.66
N TYR A 207 2.32 -0.33 -12.35
CA TYR A 207 1.57 0.47 -13.33
C TYR A 207 0.73 1.57 -12.68
N LYS A 208 0.13 1.32 -11.50
CA LYS A 208 -0.57 2.37 -10.73
C LYS A 208 0.38 3.48 -10.29
N ASP A 209 1.57 3.11 -9.81
CA ASP A 209 2.59 4.06 -9.39
C ASP A 209 3.12 4.86 -10.58
N PHE A 210 3.43 4.18 -11.70
CA PHE A 210 3.78 4.81 -12.97
C PHE A 210 2.69 5.79 -13.44
N TYR A 211 1.42 5.38 -13.43
CA TYR A 211 0.33 6.26 -13.86
C TYR A 211 0.25 7.50 -12.98
N ARG A 212 0.30 7.33 -11.65
CA ARG A 212 0.28 8.43 -10.67
C ARG A 212 1.38 9.45 -10.95
N GLU A 213 2.59 8.98 -11.22
CA GLU A 213 3.76 9.82 -11.53
C GLU A 213 3.67 10.46 -12.92
N SER A 214 3.06 9.77 -13.88
CA SER A 214 2.87 10.26 -15.26
C SER A 214 1.74 11.27 -15.44
N ILE A 215 0.95 11.55 -14.40
CA ILE A 215 -0.13 12.54 -14.48
C ILE A 215 0.50 13.89 -14.84
N GLU A 216 0.16 14.43 -16.01
CA GLU A 216 0.60 15.76 -16.43
C GLU A 216 -0.51 16.78 -16.16
N ILE A 217 -0.18 17.84 -15.42
CA ILE A 217 -1.07 19.01 -15.25
C ILE A 217 -0.53 20.14 -16.12
N THR A 218 -1.35 20.62 -17.05
CA THR A 218 -0.94 21.78 -17.87
C THR A 218 -0.99 23.06 -17.03
N PRO A 219 -0.13 24.06 -17.32
CA PRO A 219 -0.18 25.34 -16.60
C PRO A 219 -1.56 26.00 -16.61
N SER A 220 -2.26 25.94 -17.75
CA SER A 220 -3.61 26.52 -17.88
C SER A 220 -4.67 25.80 -17.05
N GLU A 221 -4.57 24.46 -16.91
CA GLU A 221 -5.48 23.72 -16.04
C GLU A 221 -5.23 24.05 -14.57
N LEU A 222 -3.95 24.14 -14.17
CA LEU A 222 -3.58 24.52 -12.81
C LEU A 222 -4.05 25.93 -12.48
N ASP A 223 -3.87 26.89 -13.40
CA ASP A 223 -4.34 28.27 -13.21
C ASP A 223 -5.86 28.34 -13.03
N ALA A 224 -6.61 27.61 -13.85
CA ALA A 224 -8.06 27.57 -13.77
C ALA A 224 -8.54 26.90 -12.47
N TYR A 225 -7.92 25.78 -12.09
CA TYR A 225 -8.22 25.07 -10.85
C TYR A 225 -7.90 25.95 -9.63
N TYR A 226 -6.71 26.55 -9.59
CA TYR A 226 -6.31 27.45 -8.53
C TYR A 226 -7.29 28.62 -8.34
N ALA A 227 -7.68 29.28 -9.43
CA ALA A 227 -8.63 30.40 -9.37
C ALA A 227 -10.03 29.98 -8.86
N ALA A 228 -10.47 28.76 -9.16
CA ALA A 228 -11.75 28.22 -8.71
C ALA A 228 -11.76 27.79 -7.23
N HIS A 229 -10.58 27.49 -6.68
CA HIS A 229 -10.40 26.85 -5.37
C HIS A 229 -9.54 27.66 -4.40
N ALA A 230 -9.34 28.96 -4.64
CA ALA A 230 -8.44 29.81 -3.86
C ALA A 230 -8.71 29.79 -2.33
N GLN A 231 -9.97 29.61 -1.92
CA GLN A 231 -10.34 29.50 -0.51
C GLN A 231 -9.88 28.18 0.14
N ASP A 232 -9.71 27.12 -0.66
CA ASP A 232 -9.37 25.78 -0.18
C ASP A 232 -7.88 25.65 0.19
N TYR A 233 -7.06 26.62 -0.23
CA TYR A 233 -5.62 26.64 0.01
C TYR A 233 -5.21 27.46 1.22
N ARG A 234 -6.18 28.02 1.96
CA ARG A 234 -5.87 28.85 3.12
C ARG A 234 -5.35 27.98 4.27
N SER A 235 -4.31 28.46 4.92
CA SER A 235 -3.77 27.89 6.14
C SER A 235 -4.07 28.80 7.32
N VAL A 236 -4.34 28.19 8.47
CA VAL A 236 -4.65 28.88 9.71
C VAL A 236 -3.51 28.67 10.71
N TYR A 237 -3.24 29.71 11.48
CA TYR A 237 -2.15 29.79 12.44
C TYR A 237 -2.81 30.13 13.78
N TYR A 238 -2.66 29.24 14.75
CA TYR A 238 -3.29 29.40 16.05
C TYR A 238 -2.43 28.81 17.16
N GLN A 239 -2.45 29.42 18.35
CA GLN A 239 -1.90 28.75 19.53
C GLN A 239 -2.91 27.75 20.04
N LEU A 240 -2.44 26.55 20.39
CA LEU A 240 -3.25 25.50 20.97
C LEU A 240 -2.72 25.13 22.34
N PHE A 241 -3.63 25.08 23.31
CA PHE A 241 -3.36 24.55 24.64
C PHE A 241 -4.39 23.49 24.99
N TYR A 242 -3.98 22.45 25.71
CA TYR A 242 -4.86 21.39 26.17
C TYR A 242 -4.92 21.39 27.70
N LEU A 243 -6.10 21.20 28.25
CA LEU A 243 -6.36 21.09 29.69
C LEU A 243 -6.90 19.70 29.97
N SER A 244 -6.17 18.90 30.75
CA SER A 244 -6.57 17.52 31.04
C SER A 244 -7.71 17.44 32.03
N GLY A 245 -8.76 16.69 31.69
CA GLY A 245 -9.84 16.33 32.60
C GLY A 245 -9.47 15.22 33.59
N ALA A 246 -8.29 14.60 33.45
CA ALA A 246 -7.78 13.60 34.39
C ALA A 246 -7.02 14.22 35.59
N SER A 247 -6.68 15.50 35.49
CA SER A 247 -5.92 16.25 36.48
C SER A 247 -6.71 16.57 37.76
N SER A 248 -6.02 17.07 38.77
CA SER A 248 -6.65 17.43 40.05
C SER A 248 -7.81 18.44 39.88
N GLY A 249 -9.02 18.04 40.29
CA GLY A 249 -10.26 18.81 40.08
C GLY A 249 -11.12 18.32 38.90
N GLY A 250 -10.59 17.43 38.06
CA GLY A 250 -11.32 16.75 36.99
C GLY A 250 -11.84 17.69 35.89
N MET A 251 -12.80 17.20 35.10
CA MET A 251 -13.38 17.94 33.98
C MET A 251 -13.94 19.33 34.31
N GLU A 252 -14.50 19.53 35.51
CA GLU A 252 -15.05 20.83 35.89
C GLU A 252 -13.97 21.90 36.07
N ALA A 253 -12.83 21.54 36.67
CA ALA A 253 -11.70 22.46 36.82
C ALA A 253 -11.07 22.77 35.45
N ALA A 254 -10.88 21.75 34.60
CA ALA A 254 -10.37 21.92 33.24
C ALA A 254 -11.26 22.86 32.42
N LYS A 255 -12.59 22.73 32.56
CA LYS A 255 -13.56 23.61 31.90
C LYS A 255 -13.43 25.06 32.37
N GLN A 256 -13.28 25.29 33.68
CA GLN A 256 -13.11 26.64 34.23
C GLN A 256 -11.84 27.29 33.66
N HIS A 257 -10.71 26.58 33.67
CA HIS A 257 -9.45 27.10 33.13
C HIS A 257 -9.54 27.36 31.62
N ALA A 258 -10.29 26.53 30.89
CA ALA A 258 -10.53 26.76 29.46
C ALA A 258 -11.34 28.04 29.22
N GLN A 259 -12.34 28.31 30.07
CA GLN A 259 -13.13 29.54 30.02
C GLN A 259 -12.28 30.78 30.34
N GLU A 260 -11.40 30.69 31.32
CA GLU A 260 -10.48 31.78 31.68
C GLU A 260 -9.51 32.09 30.52
N LEU A 261 -8.94 31.08 29.87
CA LEU A 261 -8.09 31.26 28.68
C LEU A 261 -8.86 31.85 27.49
N ALA A 262 -10.12 31.48 27.31
CA ALA A 262 -10.93 31.97 26.20
C ALA A 262 -11.31 33.47 26.32
N GLU A 263 -11.19 34.07 27.50
CA GLU A 263 -11.40 35.52 27.70
C GLU A 263 -10.14 36.35 27.33
N LEU A 264 -9.02 35.71 27.00
CA LEU A 264 -7.76 36.37 26.66
C LEU A 264 -7.67 36.63 25.15
N HIS A 265 -7.48 37.89 24.78
CA HIS A 265 -7.50 38.33 23.37
C HIS A 265 -6.15 38.88 22.88
N THR A 266 -5.11 38.80 23.70
CA THR A 266 -3.74 39.09 23.30
C THR A 266 -2.86 37.84 23.43
N LEU A 267 -1.91 37.68 22.52
CA LEU A 267 -1.05 36.50 22.49
C LEU A 267 -0.21 36.40 23.77
N ASP A 268 0.39 37.49 24.21
CA ASP A 268 1.24 37.54 25.42
C ASP A 268 0.47 37.12 26.68
N GLU A 269 -0.78 37.58 26.85
CA GLU A 269 -1.62 37.18 27.98
C GLU A 269 -2.01 35.70 27.89
N PHE A 270 -2.39 35.24 26.70
CA PHE A 270 -2.78 33.86 26.45
C PHE A 270 -1.62 32.89 26.74
N GLU A 271 -0.43 33.15 26.20
CA GLU A 271 0.76 32.32 26.39
C GLU A 271 1.21 32.30 27.86
N ALA A 272 1.26 33.46 28.51
CA ALA A 272 1.60 33.55 29.94
C ALA A 272 0.63 32.75 30.82
N GLN A 273 -0.67 32.78 30.50
CA GLN A 273 -1.67 32.00 31.23
C GLN A 273 -1.60 30.51 30.92
N CYS A 274 -1.30 30.12 29.68
CA CYS A 274 -1.03 28.72 29.32
C CYS A 274 0.18 28.18 30.09
N GLU A 275 1.28 28.95 30.18
CA GLU A 275 2.45 28.57 30.97
C GLU A 275 2.10 28.36 32.45
N ALA A 276 1.29 29.24 33.04
CA ALA A 276 0.81 29.08 34.41
C ALA A 276 -0.02 27.80 34.60
N TYR A 277 -0.74 27.35 33.55
CA TYR A 277 -1.55 26.13 33.56
C TYR A 277 -0.81 24.87 33.09
N MET A 278 0.46 24.92 32.71
CA MET A 278 1.23 23.70 32.42
C MET A 278 1.26 22.74 33.61
N VAL A 279 1.37 23.29 34.84
CA VAL A 279 1.37 22.51 36.08
C VAL A 279 0.03 21.82 36.35
N TYR A 280 -1.05 22.33 35.76
CA TYR A 280 -2.38 21.72 35.90
C TYR A 280 -2.42 20.33 35.25
N ASN A 281 -1.76 20.13 34.10
CA ASN A 281 -1.70 18.85 33.38
C ASN A 281 -0.74 17.85 34.06
N ASP A 282 -0.97 17.55 35.33
CA ASP A 282 -0.15 16.70 36.21
C ASP A 282 -0.21 15.19 35.91
N ASP A 283 -0.82 14.78 34.79
CA ASP A 283 -1.28 13.41 34.52
C ASP A 283 -0.30 12.54 33.71
N GLU A 284 1.01 12.83 33.68
CA GLU A 284 1.98 12.17 32.78
C GLU A 284 1.58 12.20 31.29
N SER A 285 0.60 13.04 30.90
CA SER A 285 0.18 13.12 29.50
C SER A 285 1.23 13.83 28.63
N TYR A 286 1.18 13.54 27.33
CA TYR A 286 1.97 14.19 26.28
C TYR A 286 1.79 15.73 26.22
N TRP A 287 0.82 16.29 26.95
CA TRP A 287 0.38 17.68 26.87
C TRP A 287 0.86 18.57 28.04
N GLN A 288 1.93 18.18 28.75
CA GLN A 288 2.59 19.02 29.76
C GLN A 288 3.38 20.20 29.21
N THR A 289 3.26 20.50 27.92
CA THR A 289 4.00 21.56 27.23
C THR A 289 3.24 22.88 27.26
N ALA A 290 3.95 23.99 27.05
CA ALA A 290 3.34 25.30 26.85
C ALA A 290 2.39 25.27 25.64
N SER A 291 1.63 26.35 25.41
CA SER A 291 0.84 26.45 24.19
C SER A 291 1.72 26.26 22.95
N VAL A 292 1.23 25.48 21.99
CA VAL A 292 1.98 25.12 20.78
C VAL A 292 1.39 25.84 19.58
N LEU A 293 2.26 26.47 18.78
CA LEU A 293 1.84 27.08 17.51
C LEU A 293 1.47 25.98 16.52
N ARG A 294 0.21 25.96 16.14
CA ARG A 294 -0.30 25.10 15.06
C ARG A 294 -0.36 25.90 13.77
N ARG A 295 0.12 25.28 12.70
CA ARG A 295 0.04 25.77 11.32
C ARG A 295 -0.58 24.66 10.51
N GLU A 296 -1.83 24.81 10.12
CA GLU A 296 -2.61 23.73 9.52
C GLU A 296 -3.43 24.22 8.33
N SER A 297 -3.72 23.34 7.38
CA SER A 297 -4.80 23.62 6.43
C SER A 297 -6.12 23.55 7.18
N CYS A 298 -7.01 24.52 6.94
CA CYS A 298 -8.33 24.57 7.58
C CYS A 298 -9.16 23.28 7.38
N TRP A 299 -8.87 22.53 6.30
CA TRP A 299 -9.52 21.25 5.99
C TRP A 299 -8.93 20.04 6.73
N THR A 300 -7.65 20.09 7.09
CA THR A 300 -6.97 19.00 7.81
C THR A 300 -6.90 19.20 9.31
N SER A 301 -7.34 20.35 9.83
CA SER A 301 -7.27 20.67 11.25
C SER A 301 -7.99 19.67 12.15
N ILE A 302 -7.59 19.65 13.43
CA ILE A 302 -8.19 18.83 14.49
C ILE A 302 -9.72 18.86 14.36
N SER A 303 -10.36 17.69 14.35
CA SER A 303 -11.79 17.54 14.09
C SER A 303 -12.66 18.44 14.98
N TYR A 304 -12.28 18.65 16.24
CA TYR A 304 -13.00 19.49 17.20
C TYR A 304 -12.95 20.99 16.91
N LEU A 305 -11.93 21.48 16.19
CA LEU A 305 -11.73 22.90 15.90
C LEU A 305 -12.03 23.26 14.44
N ARG A 306 -12.27 22.26 13.58
CA ARG A 306 -12.45 22.43 12.13
C ARG A 306 -13.55 23.42 11.76
N ASP A 307 -14.73 23.28 12.35
CA ASP A 307 -15.86 24.18 12.07
C ASP A 307 -15.57 25.62 12.49
N TRP A 308 -14.78 25.79 13.57
CA TRP A 308 -14.38 27.10 14.01
C TRP A 308 -13.28 27.70 13.12
N LEU A 309 -12.24 26.92 12.79
CA LEU A 309 -11.11 27.38 11.98
C LEU A 309 -11.48 27.64 10.51
N SER A 310 -12.55 27.02 10.00
CA SER A 310 -13.07 27.27 8.65
C SER A 310 -13.89 28.56 8.52
N GLY A 311 -14.30 29.16 9.64
CA GLY A 311 -15.00 30.44 9.65
C GLY A 311 -14.04 31.64 9.52
N SER A 312 -14.58 32.82 9.22
CA SER A 312 -13.78 34.06 9.29
C SER A 312 -13.37 34.35 10.72
N ARG A 313 -12.08 34.55 10.96
CA ARG A 313 -11.51 34.87 12.27
C ARG A 313 -10.65 36.12 12.23
N ALA A 314 -10.60 36.83 13.35
CA ALA A 314 -9.69 37.92 13.60
C ALA A 314 -8.62 37.47 14.60
N TYR A 315 -7.42 38.05 14.51
CA TYR A 315 -6.39 37.89 15.53
C TYR A 315 -7.00 38.13 16.92
N GLY A 316 -6.74 37.22 17.87
CA GLY A 316 -7.26 37.30 19.23
C GLY A 316 -8.60 36.60 19.44
N ASP A 317 -9.25 36.10 18.38
CA ASP A 317 -10.41 35.23 18.53
C ASP A 317 -10.00 33.93 19.24
N THR A 318 -10.79 33.50 20.21
CA THR A 318 -10.56 32.28 20.98
C THR A 318 -11.73 31.31 20.85
N THR A 319 -11.47 30.02 21.10
CA THR A 319 -12.52 29.01 21.24
C THR A 319 -12.11 27.90 22.17
N ILE A 320 -13.12 27.19 22.68
CA ILE A 320 -12.96 25.98 23.48
C ILE A 320 -13.59 24.82 22.72
N ALA A 321 -12.88 23.69 22.67
CA ALA A 321 -13.35 22.43 22.14
C ALA A 321 -13.30 21.37 23.25
N GLU A 322 -14.46 20.81 23.58
CA GLU A 322 -14.59 19.72 24.57
C GLU A 322 -14.26 18.37 23.91
N ALA A 323 -13.37 17.61 24.55
CA ALA A 323 -13.05 16.23 24.21
C ALA A 323 -13.46 15.30 25.35
N SER A 324 -13.43 13.98 25.15
CA SER A 324 -13.82 13.00 26.19
C SER A 324 -12.89 13.00 27.41
N ASN A 325 -11.67 13.51 27.27
CA ASN A 325 -10.61 13.48 28.27
C ASN A 325 -10.13 14.87 28.74
N GLY A 326 -10.68 15.96 28.21
CA GLY A 326 -10.26 17.31 28.55
C GLY A 326 -10.81 18.37 27.59
N TYR A 327 -10.14 19.53 27.56
CA TYR A 327 -10.53 20.68 26.75
C TYR A 327 -9.36 21.22 25.95
N TYR A 328 -9.58 21.48 24.66
CA TYR A 328 -8.65 22.22 23.81
C TYR A 328 -9.07 23.70 23.78
N VAL A 329 -8.11 24.58 23.97
CA VAL A 329 -8.30 26.03 23.80
C VAL A 329 -7.44 26.50 22.66
N ALA A 330 -8.04 27.20 21.70
CA ALA A 330 -7.34 27.77 20.56
C ALA A 330 -7.42 29.30 20.59
N PHE A 331 -6.29 29.95 20.31
CA PHE A 331 -6.16 31.38 20.08
C PHE A 331 -5.77 31.61 18.62
N PHE A 332 -6.64 32.24 17.85
CA PHE A 332 -6.38 32.52 16.44
C PHE A 332 -5.37 33.65 16.29
N ARG A 333 -4.33 33.39 15.50
CA ARG A 333 -3.31 34.39 15.17
C ARG A 333 -3.59 35.00 13.82
N GLU A 334 -3.54 34.18 12.77
CA GLU A 334 -3.65 34.66 11.41
C GLU A 334 -4.08 33.56 10.45
N GLU A 335 -4.42 34.01 9.25
CA GLU A 335 -4.68 33.16 8.10
C GLU A 335 -3.74 33.56 6.98
N SER A 336 -3.19 32.55 6.31
CA SER A 336 -2.34 32.73 5.14
C SER A 336 -3.05 32.16 3.93
N ASP A 337 -2.98 32.87 2.82
CA ASP A 337 -3.32 32.39 1.48
C ASP A 337 -2.22 31.48 0.89
N ASN A 338 -1.15 31.23 1.63
CA ASN A 338 0.05 30.52 1.20
C ASN A 338 0.71 31.14 -0.05
N ASP A 339 0.61 32.47 -0.22
CA ASP A 339 1.29 33.23 -1.27
C ASP A 339 2.75 33.53 -0.89
N TYR A 340 3.56 32.47 -0.82
CA TYR A 340 5.01 32.55 -0.66
C TYR A 340 5.67 31.44 -1.50
N PRO A 341 6.90 31.66 -2.02
CA PRO A 341 7.61 30.62 -2.75
C PRO A 341 7.97 29.45 -1.83
N THR A 342 7.86 28.23 -2.34
CA THR A 342 8.46 27.06 -1.69
C THR A 342 9.98 27.13 -1.76
N VAL A 343 10.66 26.31 -0.95
CA VAL A 343 12.13 26.27 -0.89
C VAL A 343 12.64 24.88 -1.23
N ASN A 344 13.73 24.80 -1.99
CA ASN A 344 14.44 23.56 -2.26
C ASN A 344 15.72 23.55 -1.42
N LEU A 345 15.89 22.52 -0.57
CA LEU A 345 16.98 22.43 0.39
C LEU A 345 17.65 21.06 0.31
N LYS A 346 18.94 21.03 0.61
CA LYS A 346 19.70 19.81 0.83
C LYS A 346 20.34 19.90 2.20
N TYR A 347 20.28 18.84 2.99
CA TYR A 347 20.92 18.86 4.29
C TYR A 347 21.38 17.48 4.75
N PHE A 348 22.28 17.50 5.72
CA PHE A 348 22.71 16.35 6.48
C PHE A 348 22.98 16.78 7.93
N THR A 349 22.98 15.81 8.85
CA THR A 349 23.13 16.05 10.29
C THR A 349 24.49 15.62 10.80
N VAL A 350 25.18 16.49 11.54
CA VAL A 350 26.44 16.13 12.21
C VAL A 350 26.27 16.21 13.73
N SER A 351 26.58 15.13 14.41
CA SER A 351 26.49 14.96 15.87
C SER A 351 27.84 14.54 16.46
N GLY A 352 27.93 14.53 17.78
CA GLY A 352 29.12 14.08 18.52
C GLY A 352 30.15 15.15 18.86
N ALA A 353 31.14 14.70 19.64
CA ALA A 353 32.16 15.57 20.23
C ALA A 353 33.00 16.32 19.18
N ASP A 354 33.22 15.68 18.03
CA ASP A 354 34.01 16.21 16.92
C ASP A 354 33.17 17.00 15.90
N ALA A 355 31.85 17.17 16.11
CA ALA A 355 30.95 17.69 15.08
C ALA A 355 31.41 19.03 14.49
N ASN A 356 31.92 19.94 15.32
CA ASN A 356 32.40 21.24 14.86
C ASN A 356 33.66 21.11 13.98
N ASP A 357 34.57 20.18 14.28
CA ASP A 357 35.77 19.94 13.48
C ASP A 357 35.39 19.27 12.16
N ASP A 358 34.51 18.28 12.18
CA ASP A 358 34.00 17.59 11.00
C ASP A 358 33.25 18.56 10.05
N ILE A 359 32.42 19.47 10.61
CA ILE A 359 31.75 20.53 9.85
C ILE A 359 32.75 21.50 9.24
N ARG A 360 33.76 21.95 10.01
CA ARG A 360 34.77 22.89 9.50
C ARG A 360 35.53 22.29 8.31
N ASP A 361 35.98 21.05 8.46
CA ASP A 361 36.75 20.37 7.42
C ASP A 361 35.89 20.10 6.18
N TYR A 362 34.61 19.77 6.37
CA TYR A 362 33.63 19.68 5.29
C TYR A 362 33.44 21.02 4.56
N LEU A 363 33.20 22.11 5.28
CA LEU A 363 32.98 23.43 4.68
C LEU A 363 34.23 23.93 3.92
N ASP A 364 35.43 23.63 4.42
CA ASP A 364 36.69 23.90 3.71
C ASP A 364 36.77 23.08 2.40
N ALA A 365 36.46 21.78 2.43
CA ALA A 365 36.42 20.95 1.24
C ALA A 365 35.35 21.42 0.24
N PHE A 366 34.15 21.75 0.71
CA PHE A 366 33.05 22.24 -0.12
C PHE A 366 33.39 23.58 -0.78
N SER A 367 34.06 24.50 -0.06
CA SER A 367 34.54 25.77 -0.61
C SER A 367 35.52 25.63 -1.79
N LYS A 368 36.16 24.46 -1.91
CA LYS A 368 37.11 24.10 -2.99
C LYS A 368 36.47 23.27 -4.10
N SER A 369 35.19 22.93 -3.96
CA SER A 369 34.41 22.18 -4.94
C SER A 369 33.81 23.12 -6.01
N ASP A 370 32.90 22.59 -6.84
CA ASP A 370 32.12 23.39 -7.78
C ASP A 370 30.92 24.12 -7.15
N GLY A 371 30.66 23.92 -5.84
CA GLY A 371 29.56 24.54 -5.11
C GLY A 371 28.16 24.02 -5.50
N SER A 372 28.10 22.92 -6.24
CA SER A 372 26.83 22.32 -6.67
C SER A 372 26.17 21.53 -5.53
N ALA A 373 24.85 21.39 -5.64
CA ALA A 373 24.07 20.44 -4.84
C ALA A 373 24.62 19.00 -4.88
N GLN A 374 25.21 18.59 -6.01
CA GLN A 374 25.77 17.26 -6.17
C GLN A 374 27.06 17.13 -5.33
N SER A 375 27.99 18.07 -5.48
CA SER A 375 29.23 18.06 -4.68
C SER A 375 28.95 18.24 -3.19
N PHE A 376 27.88 18.95 -2.82
CA PHE A 376 27.42 19.07 -1.43
C PHE A 376 27.20 17.69 -0.79
N PHE A 377 26.47 16.79 -1.45
CA PHE A 377 26.24 15.43 -0.94
C PHE A 377 27.43 14.48 -1.13
N GLU A 378 28.13 14.55 -2.26
CA GLU A 378 29.31 13.71 -2.50
C GLU A 378 30.40 13.96 -1.44
N LEU A 379 30.54 15.21 -0.97
CA LEU A 379 31.49 15.53 0.09
C LEU A 379 30.98 15.13 1.48
N SER A 380 29.68 15.19 1.75
CA SER A 380 29.11 14.80 3.05
C SER A 380 29.25 13.29 3.27
N ASP A 381 29.36 12.53 2.18
CA ASP A 381 29.66 11.11 2.15
C ASP A 381 31.02 10.73 2.79
N ASN A 382 31.88 11.71 3.10
CA ASN A 382 33.13 11.52 3.86
C ASN A 382 32.96 11.72 5.37
N ILE A 383 31.85 12.31 5.81
CA ILE A 383 31.54 12.49 7.23
C ILE A 383 30.88 11.20 7.74
N ARG A 384 31.23 10.77 8.95
CA ARG A 384 30.68 9.56 9.58
C ARG A 384 29.97 9.96 10.86
N ASP A 385 28.80 9.38 11.09
CA ASP A 385 28.16 9.45 12.40
C ASP A 385 28.96 8.55 13.36
N LYS A 386 29.66 9.17 14.31
CA LYS A 386 30.56 8.50 15.27
C LYS A 386 29.85 8.13 16.58
N ASP A 387 28.64 8.64 16.81
CA ASP A 387 27.89 8.45 18.06
C ASP A 387 26.90 7.28 17.98
N TYR A 388 26.61 6.78 16.79
CA TYR A 388 25.77 5.60 16.61
C TYR A 388 26.51 4.33 17.06
N ASN A 389 26.14 3.80 18.23
CA ASN A 389 26.80 2.69 18.94
C ASN A 389 26.62 1.29 18.32
N ARG A 390 26.62 1.18 16.99
CA ARG A 390 26.87 -0.10 16.29
C ARG A 390 28.21 0.00 15.56
N SER A 391 28.94 -1.10 15.49
CA SER A 391 30.32 -1.25 14.97
C SER A 391 30.54 -0.84 13.50
N ASP A 392 29.51 -0.32 12.85
CA ASP A 392 29.38 0.12 11.48
C ASP A 392 29.06 1.63 11.48
N ASN A 393 30.11 2.45 11.40
CA ASN A 393 30.04 3.90 11.15
C ASN A 393 29.05 4.18 9.99
N ARG A 394 27.79 4.52 10.31
CA ARG A 394 26.74 4.71 9.30
C ARG A 394 27.01 6.00 8.53
N LYS A 395 26.70 6.00 7.23
CA LYS A 395 26.60 7.24 6.46
C LYS A 395 25.55 8.14 7.11
N ILE A 396 25.85 9.43 7.20
CA ILE A 396 24.88 10.42 7.66
C ILE A 396 23.70 10.43 6.69
N SER A 397 22.47 10.48 7.22
CA SER A 397 21.27 10.67 6.42
C SER A 397 21.33 12.01 5.69
N SER A 398 21.46 11.94 4.38
CA SER A 398 21.31 13.06 3.47
C SER A 398 19.84 13.17 3.07
N ILE A 399 19.25 14.35 3.24
CA ILE A 399 17.84 14.59 2.98
C ILE A 399 17.73 15.75 1.99
N THR A 400 16.86 15.56 1.00
CA THR A 400 16.47 16.61 0.06
C THR A 400 15.03 17.01 0.37
N TYR A 401 14.80 18.30 0.51
CA TYR A 401 13.46 18.87 0.50
C TYR A 401 13.24 19.53 -0.86
N ASP A 402 12.29 19.01 -1.62
CA ASP A 402 11.84 19.60 -2.88
C ASP A 402 10.49 20.29 -2.67
N ASN A 403 10.39 21.56 -3.06
CA ASN A 403 9.23 22.41 -2.87
C ASN A 403 8.71 22.44 -1.43
N ALA A 404 9.61 22.56 -0.46
CA ALA A 404 9.25 22.60 0.96
C ALA A 404 8.43 23.85 1.29
N THR A 405 7.46 23.70 2.19
CA THR A 405 6.66 24.78 2.76
C THR A 405 7.10 25.07 4.18
N ILE A 406 6.61 26.17 4.76
CA ILE A 406 6.87 26.47 6.18
C ILE A 406 6.32 25.40 7.13
N LEU A 407 5.43 24.52 6.65
CA LEU A 407 4.85 23.42 7.41
C LEU A 407 5.76 22.19 7.44
N THR A 408 6.64 22.05 6.46
CA THR A 408 7.49 20.85 6.28
C THR A 408 8.93 21.07 6.68
N VAL A 409 9.39 22.31 6.68
CA VAL A 409 10.75 22.67 7.12
C VAL A 409 10.78 22.77 8.65
N PRO A 410 11.79 22.21 9.33
CA PRO A 410 11.98 22.37 10.78
C PRO A 410 12.01 23.83 11.21
N GLU A 411 11.45 24.14 12.38
CA GLU A 411 11.22 25.52 12.83
C GLU A 411 12.51 26.34 12.92
N ASP A 412 13.58 25.74 13.41
CA ASP A 412 14.91 26.34 13.53
C ASP A 412 15.57 26.67 12.18
N VAL A 413 15.08 26.07 11.10
CA VAL A 413 15.56 26.29 9.73
C VAL A 413 14.74 27.33 8.98
N LEU A 414 13.51 27.64 9.42
CA LEU A 414 12.54 28.46 8.68
C LEU A 414 13.08 29.84 8.30
N ASP A 415 13.60 30.59 9.27
CA ASP A 415 14.06 31.96 9.06
C ASP A 415 15.17 32.04 8.01
N TRP A 416 16.09 31.07 8.03
CA TRP A 416 17.18 31.03 7.06
C TRP A 416 16.70 30.55 5.69
N ALA A 417 15.88 29.50 5.63
CA ALA A 417 15.43 28.90 4.38
C ALA A 417 14.52 29.84 3.56
N PHE A 418 13.66 30.61 4.22
CA PHE A 418 12.69 31.50 3.57
C PHE A 418 13.15 32.97 3.48
N ASP A 419 14.40 33.26 3.85
CA ASP A 419 15.00 34.59 3.66
C ASP A 419 15.07 34.93 2.15
N LYS A 420 14.38 36.00 1.73
CA LYS A 420 14.31 36.43 0.32
C LYS A 420 15.66 36.80 -0.27
N ALA A 421 16.70 37.01 0.55
CA ALA A 421 18.07 37.23 0.10
C ALA A 421 18.82 35.94 -0.28
N ARG A 422 18.26 34.75 -0.01
CA ARG A 422 18.90 33.47 -0.33
C ARG A 422 19.19 33.35 -1.82
N THR A 423 20.38 32.84 -2.12
CA THR A 423 20.77 32.46 -3.48
C THR A 423 21.18 31.00 -3.55
N LYS A 424 20.95 30.37 -4.70
CA LYS A 424 21.36 28.98 -4.93
C LYS A 424 22.86 28.85 -4.65
N GLY A 425 23.24 27.88 -3.82
CA GLY A 425 24.63 27.71 -3.37
C GLY A 425 24.90 28.24 -1.96
N ASP A 426 23.97 29.00 -1.36
CA ASP A 426 24.11 29.43 0.03
C ASP A 426 24.17 28.21 0.96
N VAL A 427 25.15 28.21 1.87
CA VAL A 427 25.33 27.17 2.88
C VAL A 427 25.30 27.79 4.27
N THR A 428 24.69 27.08 5.22
CA THR A 428 24.71 27.46 6.63
C THR A 428 24.78 26.24 7.54
N THR A 429 25.01 26.50 8.82
CA THR A 429 24.98 25.49 9.88
C THR A 429 24.06 25.96 10.99
N ILE A 430 23.02 25.17 11.30
CA ILE A 430 22.02 25.48 12.34
C ILE A 430 22.10 24.43 13.43
N ARG A 431 22.02 24.85 14.69
CA ARG A 431 22.06 23.94 15.84
C ARG A 431 20.67 23.33 16.04
N GLY A 432 20.56 22.02 15.84
CA GLY A 432 19.37 21.24 16.20
C GLY A 432 19.46 20.67 17.61
N GLU A 433 18.46 19.88 17.99
CA GLU A 433 18.35 19.24 19.30
C GLU A 433 19.53 18.29 19.60
N ASP A 434 19.82 17.37 18.67
CA ASP A 434 20.84 16.31 18.83
C ASP A 434 22.14 16.56 18.05
N GLY A 435 22.32 17.74 17.46
CA GLY A 435 23.48 18.01 16.62
C GLY A 435 23.39 19.30 15.81
N TRP A 436 23.97 19.29 14.62
CA TRP A 436 23.97 20.40 13.69
C TRP A 436 23.37 19.98 12.35
N TYR A 437 22.50 20.81 11.80
CA TYR A 437 22.09 20.77 10.41
C TYR A 437 23.11 21.54 9.58
N VAL A 438 23.72 20.88 8.59
CA VAL A 438 24.46 21.56 7.53
C VAL A 438 23.54 21.64 6.33
N LEU A 439 23.20 22.87 5.91
CA LEU A 439 22.14 23.16 4.95
C LEU A 439 22.71 23.80 3.69
N TYR A 440 22.15 23.43 2.55
CA TYR A 440 22.39 24.02 1.24
C TYR A 440 21.07 24.48 0.63
N PHE A 441 21.03 25.73 0.18
CA PHE A 441 19.88 26.29 -0.51
C PHE A 441 19.98 26.04 -2.01
N ASP A 442 19.04 25.28 -2.57
CA ASP A 442 19.01 24.90 -3.99
C ASP A 442 18.06 25.76 -4.84
N GLY A 443 17.38 26.73 -4.22
CA GLY A 443 16.56 27.72 -4.89
C GLY A 443 15.12 27.78 -4.39
N PHE A 444 14.41 28.82 -4.78
CA PHE A 444 12.97 28.93 -4.61
C PHE A 444 12.22 28.13 -5.69
N GLY A 445 11.09 27.54 -5.31
CA GLY A 445 10.14 26.91 -6.22
C GLY A 445 8.95 27.81 -6.55
N GLU A 446 7.87 27.17 -7.01
CA GLU A 446 6.56 27.81 -7.22
C GLU A 446 5.96 28.29 -5.88
N THR A 447 4.89 29.09 -5.93
CA THR A 447 4.17 29.48 -4.71
C THR A 447 3.55 28.27 -4.02
N ALA A 448 3.60 28.22 -2.69
CA ALA A 448 3.06 27.12 -1.89
C ALA A 448 1.58 26.86 -2.17
N SER A 449 0.78 27.90 -2.37
CA SER A 449 -0.64 27.79 -2.73
C SER A 449 -0.86 27.06 -4.08
N ARG A 450 -0.04 27.36 -5.11
CA ARG A 450 -0.06 26.64 -6.39
C ARG A 450 0.41 25.19 -6.26
N MET A 451 1.41 24.92 -5.42
CA MET A 451 1.85 23.54 -5.17
C MET A 451 0.73 22.71 -4.50
N ILE A 452 0.02 23.28 -3.53
CA ILE A 452 -1.13 22.63 -2.89
C ILE A 452 -2.22 22.34 -3.94
N ALA A 453 -2.51 23.31 -4.82
CA ALA A 453 -3.46 23.16 -5.91
C ALA A 453 -3.07 22.02 -6.88
N ASP A 454 -1.81 21.97 -7.31
CA ASP A 454 -1.28 20.92 -8.19
C ASP A 454 -1.40 19.54 -7.54
N LYS A 455 -1.00 19.39 -6.27
CA LYS A 455 -1.12 18.13 -5.53
C LYS A 455 -2.58 17.66 -5.42
N GLN A 456 -3.51 18.57 -5.12
CA GLN A 456 -4.93 18.24 -5.06
C GLN A 456 -5.47 17.82 -6.43
N LEU A 457 -5.20 18.59 -7.48
CA LEU A 457 -5.67 18.28 -8.84
C LEU A 457 -5.13 16.92 -9.33
N ARG A 458 -3.85 16.61 -9.06
CA ARG A 458 -3.28 15.27 -9.34
C ARG A 458 -4.00 14.18 -8.57
N THR A 459 -4.31 14.43 -7.30
CA THR A 459 -5.03 13.47 -6.44
C THR A 459 -6.45 13.22 -6.96
N GLU A 460 -7.16 14.27 -7.37
CA GLU A 460 -8.50 14.16 -7.96
C GLU A 460 -8.46 13.40 -9.28
N ARG A 461 -7.50 13.72 -10.16
CA ARG A 461 -7.34 13.03 -11.45
C ARG A 461 -6.99 11.56 -11.27
N TYR A 462 -6.10 11.25 -10.34
CA TYR A 462 -5.77 9.87 -9.98
C TYR A 462 -7.00 9.13 -9.45
N LYS A 463 -7.77 9.76 -8.55
CA LYS A 463 -9.00 9.18 -7.99
C LYS A 463 -10.06 8.93 -9.07
N ALA A 464 -10.25 9.88 -9.99
CA ALA A 464 -11.19 9.73 -11.11
C ALA A 464 -10.79 8.57 -12.02
N TRP A 465 -9.50 8.45 -12.35
CA TRP A 465 -8.97 7.33 -13.12
C TRP A 465 -9.14 5.98 -12.41
N THR A 466 -8.83 5.91 -11.11
CA THR A 466 -9.06 4.71 -10.29
C THR A 466 -10.53 4.28 -10.33
N GLN A 467 -11.46 5.23 -10.18
CA GLN A 467 -12.90 4.95 -10.26
C GLN A 467 -13.32 4.43 -11.62
N GLU A 468 -12.81 5.01 -12.71
CA GLU A 468 -13.07 4.55 -14.07
C GLU A 468 -12.59 3.11 -14.27
N VAL A 469 -11.32 2.83 -13.96
CA VAL A 469 -10.70 1.51 -14.13
C VAL A 469 -11.42 0.44 -13.31
N GLU A 470 -11.75 0.71 -12.05
CA GLU A 470 -12.39 -0.27 -11.16
C GLU A 470 -13.87 -0.49 -11.47
N SER A 471 -14.54 0.47 -12.13
CA SER A 471 -15.97 0.36 -12.46
C SER A 471 -16.28 -0.58 -13.64
N ASP A 472 -15.31 -0.80 -14.52
CA ASP A 472 -15.50 -1.55 -15.76
C ASP A 472 -15.10 -3.04 -15.66
N VAL A 473 -14.66 -3.50 -14.48
CA VAL A 473 -14.17 -4.86 -14.27
C VAL A 473 -15.31 -5.87 -14.20
N SER A 474 -15.36 -6.77 -15.18
CA SER A 474 -16.29 -7.91 -15.17
C SER A 474 -15.73 -9.08 -14.37
N TYR A 475 -16.54 -9.66 -13.49
CA TYR A 475 -16.16 -10.82 -12.68
C TYR A 475 -17.22 -11.91 -12.74
N ALA A 476 -16.79 -13.16 -12.89
CA ALA A 476 -17.67 -14.32 -12.88
C ALA A 476 -17.04 -15.51 -12.15
N GLU A 477 -17.81 -16.15 -11.27
CA GLU A 477 -17.42 -17.41 -10.64
C GLU A 477 -17.55 -18.58 -11.63
N GLY A 478 -16.50 -19.38 -11.69
CA GLY A 478 -16.44 -20.61 -12.46
C GLY A 478 -16.99 -21.81 -11.69
N ARG A 479 -17.16 -22.93 -12.40
CA ARG A 479 -17.69 -24.19 -11.84
C ARG A 479 -16.90 -24.71 -10.62
N TYR A 480 -15.61 -24.38 -10.53
CA TYR A 480 -14.72 -24.87 -9.48
C TYR A 480 -14.47 -23.81 -8.39
N PHE A 481 -15.22 -22.72 -8.36
CA PHE A 481 -15.11 -21.71 -7.30
C PHE A 481 -15.33 -22.32 -5.91
N GLY A 482 -16.38 -23.12 -5.69
CA GLY A 482 -16.58 -23.85 -4.43
C GLY A 482 -15.57 -24.99 -4.14
N LYS A 483 -14.44 -25.03 -4.85
CA LYS A 483 -13.28 -25.90 -4.58
C LYS A 483 -12.01 -25.08 -4.25
N THR A 484 -12.15 -23.77 -4.08
CA THR A 484 -11.10 -22.89 -3.55
C THR A 484 -10.95 -23.10 -2.05
N ALA A 485 -9.85 -22.57 -1.51
CA ALA A 485 -9.34 -22.86 -0.18
C ALA A 485 -10.40 -22.80 0.95
N SER A 486 -10.69 -23.95 1.56
CA SER A 486 -11.07 -24.03 2.98
C SER A 486 -9.88 -24.67 3.71
N ARG A 487 -9.17 -23.87 4.52
CA ARG A 487 -8.39 -24.42 5.63
C ARG A 487 -9.33 -25.00 6.66
#